data_AF-A0AAD7D8B2-F1
#
_entry.id   AF-A0AAD7D8B2-F1
#
_cell.length_a   1.000
_cell.length_b   1.000
_cell.length_c   1.000
_cell.angle_alpha   90.00
_cell.angle_beta   90.00
_cell.angle_gamma   90.00
#
_symmetry.space_group_name_H-M   'P 1'
#
loop_
_entity.id
_entity.type
_entity.pdbx_description
1 polymer ?
#
loop_
_entity_poly.entity_id
_entity_poly.type
_entity_poly.pdbx_seq_one_letter_code
_entity_poly.pdbx_strand_id
1 'polypeptide(L)'
;IAHVLTTMDKIDDLITSTIVPARRQRILHTSIRNALKLAKKTMNRYYSATDDSNVYRIATILHPSLKMEYFKLRKWEQAWIDTAKELVETEYE
;
A
#
# COMPACT_ATOMS: atom_id res chain seq x y z
N ILE A 1 2.21 -4.50 13.35
CA ILE A 1 1.23 -4.83 12.27
C ILE A 1 1.11 -3.65 11.30
N ALA A 2 0.72 -2.46 11.76
CA ALA A 2 0.61 -1.26 10.92
C ALA A 2 1.89 -0.82 10.16
N HIS A 3 3.08 -1.08 10.73
CA HIS A 3 4.37 -0.83 10.08
C HIS A 3 4.60 -1.64 8.79
N VAL A 4 3.89 -2.75 8.60
CA VAL A 4 3.99 -3.56 7.38
C VAL A 4 3.48 -2.76 6.18
N LEU A 5 2.34 -2.08 6.34
CA LEU A 5 1.75 -1.26 5.28
C LEU A 5 2.68 -0.13 4.85
N THR A 6 3.22 0.63 5.82
CA THR A 6 4.13 1.75 5.53
C THR A 6 5.45 1.30 4.91
N THR A 7 5.89 0.08 5.21
CA THR A 7 7.11 -0.49 4.61
C THR A 7 6.84 -0.95 3.18
N MET A 8 5.72 -1.65 2.95
CA MET A 8 5.27 -2.05 1.60
C MET A 8 5.14 -0.84 0.69
N ASP A 9 4.54 0.22 1.21
CA ASP A 9 4.37 1.50 0.52
C ASP A 9 5.67 2.14 0.07
N LYS A 10 6.69 2.17 0.93
CA LYS A 10 8.02 2.68 0.57
C LYS A 10 8.68 1.84 -0.53
N ILE A 11 8.53 0.52 -0.46
CA ILE A 11 9.08 -0.38 -1.48
C ILE A 11 8.34 -0.18 -2.80
N ASP A 12 7.02 0.00 -2.74
CA ASP A 12 6.17 0.23 -3.90
C ASP A 12 6.50 1.55 -4.62
N ASP A 13 6.71 2.62 -3.86
CA ASP A 13 7.16 3.93 -4.36
C ASP A 13 8.56 3.82 -4.99
N LEU A 14 9.48 3.08 -4.36
CA LEU A 14 10.83 2.84 -4.88
C LEU A 14 10.78 2.08 -6.22
N ILE A 15 10.00 1.00 -6.30
CA ILE A 15 9.84 0.22 -7.52
C ILE A 15 9.23 1.08 -8.62
N THR A 16 8.17 1.84 -8.31
CA THR A 16 7.44 2.66 -9.28
C THR A 16 8.31 3.79 -9.83
N SER A 17 9.03 4.51 -8.96
CA SER A 17 9.98 5.56 -9.35
C SER A 17 11.17 5.05 -10.16
N THR A 18 11.56 3.78 -9.97
CA THR A 18 12.65 3.15 -10.75
C THR A 18 12.16 2.64 -12.11
N ILE A 19 10.93 2.10 -12.22
CA ILE A 19 10.39 1.58 -13.48
C ILE A 19 9.98 2.70 -14.43
N VAL A 20 9.37 3.77 -13.91
CA VAL A 20 8.92 4.95 -14.67
C VAL A 20 10.03 5.99 -14.59
N PRO A 21 10.96 6.05 -15.56
CA PRO A 21 12.04 7.00 -15.49
C PRO A 21 11.46 8.41 -15.58
N ALA A 22 11.75 9.24 -14.58
CA ALA A 22 11.76 10.69 -14.79
C ALA A 22 12.73 10.96 -15.96
N ARG A 23 12.39 11.95 -16.81
CA ARG A 23 12.99 12.27 -18.15
C ARG A 23 14.53 12.27 -18.27
N ARG A 24 15.30 12.02 -17.21
CA ARG A 24 16.76 12.11 -17.13
C ARG A 24 17.44 10.97 -16.34
N GLN A 25 16.80 9.82 -16.09
CA GLN A 25 17.44 8.71 -15.37
C GLN A 25 17.70 7.45 -16.21
N ARG A 26 18.81 6.79 -15.85
CA ARG A 26 19.47 5.61 -16.44
C ARG A 26 18.54 4.69 -17.24
N ILE A 27 18.98 4.33 -18.44
CA ILE A 27 18.43 3.20 -19.19
C ILE A 27 18.69 1.94 -18.35
N LEU A 28 17.67 1.48 -17.61
CA LEU A 28 17.75 0.20 -16.90
C LEU A 28 17.81 -0.94 -17.91
N HIS A 29 18.70 -1.90 -17.65
CA HIS A 29 18.76 -3.14 -18.40
C HIS A 29 17.41 -3.86 -18.34
N THR A 30 16.99 -4.45 -19.46
CA THR A 30 15.69 -5.12 -19.63
C THR A 30 15.43 -6.15 -18.52
N SER A 31 16.44 -6.91 -18.13
CA SER A 31 16.31 -7.91 -17.05
C SER A 31 15.95 -7.28 -15.70
N ILE A 32 16.54 -6.13 -15.36
CA ILE A 32 16.26 -5.43 -14.09
C ILE A 32 14.84 -4.85 -14.13
N ARG A 33 14.43 -4.29 -15.27
CA ARG A 33 13.06 -3.79 -15.46
C ARG A 33 12.03 -4.92 -15.29
N ASN A 34 12.30 -6.09 -15.84
CA ASN A 34 11.41 -7.25 -15.71
C ASN A 34 11.36 -7.78 -14.27
N ALA A 35 12.49 -7.83 -13.57
CA ALA A 35 12.54 -8.18 -12.16
C ALA A 35 11.73 -7.19 -11.29
N LEU A 36 11.84 -5.89 -11.55
CA LEU A 36 11.06 -4.87 -10.85
C LEU A 36 9.55 -4.99 -11.13
N LYS A 37 9.15 -5.29 -12.36
CA LYS A 37 7.74 -5.57 -12.70
C LYS A 37 7.21 -6.78 -11.93
N LEU A 38 8.01 -7.84 -11.80
CA LEU A 38 7.65 -9.03 -11.03
C LEU A 38 7.54 -8.70 -9.53
N ALA A 39 8.46 -7.91 -9.00
CA ALA A 39 8.41 -7.43 -7.62
C ALA A 39 7.14 -6.60 -7.37
N LYS A 40 6.77 -5.69 -8.29
CA LYS A 40 5.52 -4.93 -8.23
C LYS A 40 4.29 -5.84 -8.20
N LYS A 41 4.23 -6.83 -9.08
CA LYS A 41 3.13 -7.81 -9.10
C LYS A 41 3.02 -8.57 -7.77
N THR A 42 4.17 -8.93 -7.20
CA THR A 42 4.23 -9.61 -5.90
C THR A 42 3.74 -8.68 -4.79
N MET A 43 4.13 -7.40 -4.81
CA MET A 43 3.68 -6.40 -3.84
C MET A 43 2.16 -6.22 -3.88
N ASN A 44 1.57 -6.11 -5.09
CA ASN A 44 0.12 -6.00 -5.25
C ASN A 44 -0.62 -7.20 -4.62
N ARG A 45 -0.06 -8.41 -4.69
CA ARG A 45 -0.65 -9.59 -4.03
C ARG A 45 -0.69 -9.46 -2.51
N TYR A 46 0.35 -8.88 -1.92
CA TYR A 46 0.37 -8.63 -0.47
C TYR A 46 -0.60 -7.52 -0.06
N TYR A 47 -0.79 -6.49 -0.89
CA TYR A 47 -1.84 -5.49 -0.66
C TYR A 47 -3.21 -6.15 -0.64
N SER A 48 -3.56 -6.97 -1.64
CA SER A 48 -4.83 -7.70 -1.66
C SER A 48 -5.03 -8.56 -0.41
N ALA A 49 -4.01 -9.33 0.00
CA ALA A 49 -4.11 -10.15 1.20
C ALA A 49 -4.27 -9.33 2.50
N THR A 50 -3.73 -8.11 2.54
CA THR A 50 -3.88 -7.18 3.67
C THR A 50 -5.29 -6.57 3.69
N ASP A 51 -5.82 -6.25 2.51
CA ASP A 51 -7.17 -5.71 2.34
C ASP A 51 -8.26 -6.75 2.63
N ASP A 52 -8.01 -8.02 2.36
CA ASP A 52 -8.95 -9.11 2.67
C ASP A 52 -9.04 -9.42 4.17
N SER A 53 -8.11 -8.92 4.98
CA SER A 53 -8.03 -9.20 6.42
C SER A 53 -8.65 -8.07 7.24
N ASN A 54 -9.84 -8.31 7.81
CA ASN A 54 -10.53 -7.36 8.71
C ASN A 54 -9.63 -6.92 9.87
N VAL A 55 -8.85 -7.85 10.45
CA VAL A 55 -7.91 -7.56 11.54
C VAL A 55 -6.85 -6.54 11.10
N TYR A 56 -6.31 -6.69 9.89
CA TYR A 56 -5.34 -5.74 9.37
C TYR A 56 -5.96 -4.37 9.16
N ARG A 57 -7.14 -4.30 8.54
CA ARG A 57 -7.88 -3.04 8.29
C ARG A 57 -8.14 -2.27 9.58
N ILE A 58 -8.69 -2.94 10.59
CA ILE A 58 -8.98 -2.39 11.92
C ILE A 58 -7.68 -1.92 12.58
N ALA A 59 -6.65 -2.77 12.62
CA ALA A 59 -5.36 -2.45 13.23
C ALA A 59 -4.67 -1.25 12.56
N THR A 60 -4.83 -1.07 11.25
CA THR A 60 -4.28 0.08 10.54
C THR A 60 -5.03 1.38 10.80
N ILE A 61 -6.37 1.35 10.94
CA ILE A 61 -7.17 2.55 11.26
C ILE A 61 -6.96 3.01 12.70
N LEU A 62 -6.86 2.06 13.63
CA LEU A 62 -6.65 2.35 15.05
C LEU A 62 -5.21 2.76 15.36
N HIS A 63 -4.29 2.68 14.40
CA HIS A 63 -2.89 3.00 14.66
C HIS A 63 -2.69 4.51 14.84
N PRO A 64 -2.16 4.97 15.99
CA PRO A 64 -2.13 6.39 16.35
C PRO A 64 -1.31 7.28 15.40
N SER A 65 -0.30 6.69 14.74
CA SER A 65 0.54 7.39 13.75
C SER A 65 0.00 7.30 12.32
N LEU A 66 -0.92 6.38 12.02
CA LEU A 66 -1.52 6.20 10.69
C LEU A 66 -3.00 6.51 10.78
N LYS A 67 -3.29 7.79 11.01
CA LYS A 67 -4.66 8.29 11.00
C LYS A 67 -5.26 8.19 9.60
N MET A 68 -6.57 8.38 9.50
CA MET A 68 -7.30 8.47 8.22
C MET A 68 -6.67 9.43 7.21
N GLU A 69 -5.99 10.47 7.68
CA GLU A 69 -5.24 11.41 6.84
C GLU A 69 -4.14 10.76 6.01
N TYR A 70 -3.49 9.70 6.52
CA TYR A 70 -2.50 8.93 5.77
C TYR A 70 -3.11 8.28 4.52
N PHE A 71 -4.26 7.62 4.67
CA PHE A 71 -4.96 6.95 3.57
C PHE A 71 -5.43 7.96 2.52
N LYS A 72 -5.92 9.12 2.97
CA LYS A 72 -6.26 10.25 2.08
C LYS A 72 -5.04 10.75 1.32
N LEU A 73 -3.91 10.96 1.99
CA LEU A 73 -2.66 11.43 1.37
C LEU A 73 -2.14 10.45 0.31
N ARG A 74 -2.30 9.16 0.57
CA ARG A 74 -1.91 8.08 -0.34
C ARG A 74 -2.96 7.78 -1.40
N LYS A 75 -4.05 8.55 -1.44
CA LYS A 75 -5.14 8.45 -2.43
C LYS A 75 -5.73 7.05 -2.51
N TRP A 76 -5.89 6.42 -1.34
CA TRP A 76 -6.60 5.15 -1.25
C TRP A 76 -8.05 5.34 -1.68
N GLU A 77 -8.65 4.26 -2.18
CA GLU A 77 -10.02 4.28 -2.64
C GLU A 77 -10.97 4.64 -1.49
N GLN A 78 -11.86 5.59 -1.71
CA GLN A 78 -12.76 6.07 -0.67
C GLN A 78 -13.65 4.93 -0.16
N ALA A 79 -14.09 4.03 -1.05
CA ALA A 79 -14.85 2.84 -0.68
C ALA A 79 -14.10 1.95 0.33
N TRP A 80 -12.77 1.79 0.16
CA TRP A 80 -11.97 1.02 1.12
C TRP A 80 -11.96 1.68 2.50
N ILE A 81 -11.81 3.01 2.54
CA ILE A 81 -11.80 3.81 3.78
C ILE A 81 -13.14 3.70 4.49
N ASP A 82 -14.24 3.78 3.74
CA ASP A 82 -15.60 3.75 4.30
C ASP A 82 -15.93 2.37 4.87
N THR A 83 -15.66 1.28 4.13
CA THR A 83 -15.86 -0.09 4.65
C THR A 83 -14.95 -0.38 5.85
N ALA A 84 -13.75 0.20 5.89
CA ALA A 84 -12.85 -0.02 7.01
C ALA A 84 -13.29 0.76 8.27
N LYS A 85 -13.99 1.90 8.13
CA LYS A 85 -14.67 2.57 9.26
C LYS A 85 -15.86 1.78 9.76
N GLU A 86 -16.71 1.30 8.86
CA GLU A 86 -17.88 0.49 9.18
C GLU A 86 -17.49 -0.77 9.97
N LEU A 87 -16.38 -1.42 9.60
CA LEU A 87 -15.84 -2.54 10.36
C LEU A 87 -15.40 -2.18 11.79
N VAL A 88 -14.81 -1.01 11.99
CA VAL A 88 -14.40 -0.57 13.34
C VAL A 88 -15.63 -0.24 14.19
N GLU A 89 -16.63 0.41 13.61
CA GLU A 89 -17.89 0.73 14.29
C GLU A 89 -18.68 -0.54 14.63
N THR A 90 -18.70 -1.55 13.74
CA THR A 90 -19.44 -2.81 13.99
C THR A 90 -18.80 -3.71 15.04
N GLU A 91 -17.47 -3.72 15.15
CA GLU A 91 -16.75 -4.61 16.08
C GLU A 91 -16.57 -4.05 17.49
N TYR A 92 -16.72 -2.72 17.67
CA TYR A 92 -16.43 -2.03 18.94
C TYR A 92 -17.60 -1.16 19.49
N GLU A 93 -18.75 -1.10 18.81
CA GLU A 93 -20.04 -0.66 19.38
C GLU A 93 -20.84 -1.85 19.93
#